data_AF-A0A4Y2QUI2-F1
#
_entry.id   AF-A0A4Y2QUI2-F1
#
_cell.length_a   1.000
_cell.length_b   1.000
_cell.length_c   1.000
_cell.angle_alpha   90.00
_cell.angle_beta   90.00
_cell.angle_gamma   90.00
#
_symmetry.space_group_name_H-M   'P 1'
#
loop_
_entity.id
_entity.type
_entity.pdbx_description
1 polymer ?
#
loop_
_entity_poly.entity_id
_entity_poly.type
_entity_poly.pdbx_seq_one_letter_code
_entity_poly.pdbx_strand_id
1 'polypeptide(L)'
;MQKVLIPVWILLMIFLDFDQTAVAVNCYTCNVDFRKEPFTQNHSCIFPNELNSKVTECSGGSKFCKGVITRINGVFVQLQRTCETDCQETCTEKGYGIQTRECRFCCSKAPDCGKEGYKSSAPSLKHAGWPLLLLLLYALIT
;
A
#
# COMPACT_ATOMS: atom_id res chain seq x y z
N MET A 1 40.71 10.40 -32.07
CA MET A 1 39.54 9.50 -32.14
C MET A 1 39.82 8.29 -31.24
N GLN A 2 39.35 8.32 -30.00
CA GLN A 2 39.68 7.30 -28.99
C GLN A 2 38.54 6.28 -28.93
N LYS A 3 38.82 5.04 -29.35
CA LYS A 3 37.86 3.94 -29.34
C LYS A 3 37.74 3.40 -27.92
N VAL A 4 36.62 3.66 -27.26
CA VAL A 4 36.27 3.08 -25.97
C VAL A 4 35.88 1.62 -26.20
N LEU A 5 36.80 0.69 -25.94
CA LEU A 5 36.54 -0.74 -25.97
C LEU A 5 35.89 -1.14 -24.64
N ILE A 6 34.56 -1.25 -24.61
CA ILE A 6 33.84 -1.72 -23.42
C ILE A 6 34.05 -3.24 -23.32
N PRO A 7 34.56 -3.77 -22.19
CA PRO A 7 34.84 -5.19 -22.05
C PRO A 7 33.55 -6.02 -22.05
N VAL A 8 33.54 -7.08 -22.85
CA VAL A 8 32.42 -8.03 -23.07
C VAL A 8 31.86 -8.62 -21.77
N TRP A 9 32.67 -8.68 -20.72
CA TRP A 9 32.29 -9.14 -19.38
C TRP A 9 31.29 -8.21 -18.67
N ILE A 10 31.26 -6.91 -19.00
CA ILE A 10 30.27 -5.96 -18.46
C ILE A 10 28.89 -6.23 -19.08
N LEU A 11 28.84 -6.60 -20.37
CA LEU A 11 27.60 -7.01 -21.04
C LEU A 11 27.02 -8.30 -20.45
N LEU A 12 27.87 -9.23 -20.01
CA LEU A 12 27.45 -10.53 -19.47
C LEU A 12 26.88 -10.44 -18.04
N MET A 13 27.28 -9.43 -17.27
CA MET A 13 26.73 -9.18 -15.92
C MET A 13 25.37 -8.46 -15.93
N ILE A 14 24.98 -7.83 -17.04
CA ILE A 14 23.70 -7.11 -17.13
C ILE A 14 22.51 -8.07 -17.38
N PHE A 15 22.77 -9.32 -17.80
CA PHE A 15 21.71 -10.30 -18.13
C PHE A 15 21.29 -11.22 -16.98
N LEU A 16 21.87 -11.11 -15.77
CA LEU A 16 21.58 -12.02 -14.65
C LEU A 16 20.50 -11.53 -13.66
N ASP A 17 19.90 -10.36 -13.87
CA ASP A 17 18.97 -9.77 -12.88
C ASP A 17 17.47 -9.97 -13.17
N PHE A 18 17.07 -10.82 -14.12
CA PHE A 18 15.65 -10.96 -14.45
C PHE A 18 15.14 -12.39 -14.34
N ASP A 19 15.11 -12.92 -13.12
CA ASP A 19 14.17 -13.98 -12.80
C ASP A 19 13.42 -13.64 -11.51
N GLN A 20 12.46 -12.73 -11.63
CA GLN A 20 11.52 -12.48 -10.55
C GLN A 20 10.37 -13.49 -10.68
N THR A 21 10.52 -14.63 -10.02
CA THR A 21 9.47 -15.63 -9.87
C THR A 21 8.18 -14.96 -9.40
N ALA A 22 7.17 -15.04 -10.25
CA ALA A 22 5.83 -14.49 -10.08
C ALA A 22 5.08 -15.27 -9.00
N VAL A 23 5.35 -15.00 -7.72
CA VAL A 23 4.56 -15.56 -6.62
C VAL A 23 3.21 -14.85 -6.61
N ALA A 24 2.16 -15.56 -7.04
CA ALA A 24 0.78 -15.06 -7.00
C ALA A 24 0.35 -14.84 -5.55
N VAL A 25 -0.07 -13.61 -5.23
CA VAL A 25 -0.58 -13.26 -3.90
C VAL A 25 -2.10 -13.46 -3.84
N ASN A 26 -2.60 -13.83 -2.66
CA ASN A 26 -4.03 -13.96 -2.41
C ASN A 26 -4.51 -12.73 -1.62
N CYS A 27 -5.48 -12.00 -2.18
CA CYS A 27 -5.98 -10.76 -1.59
C CYS A 27 -7.51 -10.77 -1.47
N TYR A 28 -8.05 -10.07 -0.47
CA TYR A 28 -9.46 -9.72 -0.51
C TYR A 28 -9.68 -8.62 -1.54
N THR A 29 -10.62 -8.83 -2.46
CA THR A 29 -11.00 -7.82 -3.45
C THR A 29 -12.44 -7.38 -3.22
N CYS A 30 -12.65 -6.09 -3.03
CA CYS A 30 -13.99 -5.53 -2.83
C CYS A 30 -13.99 -4.02 -3.09
N ASN A 31 -15.16 -3.45 -3.35
CA ASN A 31 -15.36 -2.02 -3.50
C ASN A 31 -16.72 -1.66 -2.90
N VAL A 32 -16.72 -0.78 -1.91
CA VAL A 32 -17.92 -0.38 -1.16
C VAL A 32 -17.92 1.15 -1.03
N ASP A 33 -19.06 1.78 -1.29
CA ASP A 33 -19.22 3.24 -1.27
C ASP A 33 -20.46 3.62 -0.44
N PHE A 34 -20.23 4.00 0.82
CA PHE A 34 -21.26 4.30 1.81
C PHE A 34 -22.02 5.60 1.55
N ARG A 35 -21.69 6.31 0.46
CA ARG A 35 -22.52 7.43 -0.04
C ARG A 35 -23.71 6.92 -0.86
N LYS A 36 -23.60 5.70 -1.39
CA LYS A 36 -24.61 5.06 -2.24
C LYS A 36 -25.41 4.01 -1.48
N GLU A 37 -24.76 3.33 -0.55
CA GLU A 37 -25.36 2.28 0.27
C GLU A 37 -25.20 2.58 1.77
N PRO A 38 -26.14 2.15 2.63
CA PRO A 38 -26.04 2.40 4.06
C PRO A 38 -24.86 1.65 4.70
N PHE A 39 -24.22 2.29 5.67
CA PHE A 39 -23.15 1.65 6.45
C PHE A 39 -23.70 0.54 7.34
N THR A 40 -23.11 -0.65 7.24
CA THR A 40 -23.38 -1.80 8.11
C THR A 40 -22.10 -2.25 8.79
N GLN A 41 -22.14 -2.42 10.11
CA GLN A 41 -20.95 -2.86 10.88
C GLN A 41 -20.43 -4.24 10.47
N ASN A 42 -21.29 -5.11 9.92
CA ASN A 42 -20.93 -6.46 9.47
C ASN A 42 -20.68 -6.54 7.96
N HIS A 43 -20.34 -5.43 7.31
CA HIS A 43 -20.09 -5.43 5.88
C HIS A 43 -18.84 -6.26 5.55
N SER A 44 -18.98 -7.26 4.68
CA SER A 44 -17.92 -8.23 4.32
C SER A 44 -16.67 -7.56 3.73
N CYS A 45 -16.83 -6.39 3.09
CA CYS A 45 -15.70 -5.59 2.62
C CYS A 45 -14.96 -4.89 3.77
N ILE A 46 -15.59 -4.52 4.89
CA ILE A 46 -14.85 -3.92 6.02
C ILE A 46 -14.21 -5.03 6.85
N PHE A 47 -15.03 -6.02 7.23
CA PHE A 47 -14.65 -7.17 8.05
C PHE A 47 -14.83 -8.45 7.23
N PRO A 48 -13.79 -8.86 6.49
CA PRO A 48 -13.84 -10.10 5.74
C PRO A 48 -13.90 -11.29 6.71
N ASN A 49 -14.96 -12.09 6.59
CA ASN A 49 -15.14 -13.34 7.34
C ASN A 49 -15.00 -14.51 6.38
N GLU A 50 -14.43 -15.63 6.81
CA GLU A 50 -14.15 -16.81 5.97
C GLU A 50 -15.38 -17.31 5.17
N LEU A 51 -16.61 -17.12 5.66
CA LEU A 51 -17.83 -17.49 4.96
C LEU A 51 -18.25 -16.53 3.82
N ASN A 52 -17.92 -15.25 3.92
CA ASN A 52 -18.48 -14.19 3.07
C ASN A 52 -17.45 -13.40 2.26
N SER A 53 -16.16 -13.53 2.61
CA SER A 53 -15.09 -12.80 1.93
C SER A 53 -14.46 -13.65 0.85
N LYS A 54 -14.56 -13.17 -0.40
CA LYS A 54 -13.89 -13.81 -1.53
C LYS A 54 -12.40 -13.44 -1.48
N VAL A 55 -11.57 -14.36 -1.00
CA VAL A 55 -10.13 -14.34 -1.30
C VAL A 55 -9.99 -14.62 -2.79
N THR A 56 -9.37 -13.70 -3.51
CA THR A 56 -9.12 -13.84 -4.94
C THR A 56 -7.63 -14.00 -5.15
N GLU A 57 -7.27 -15.02 -5.93
CA GLU A 57 -5.91 -15.21 -6.41
C GLU A 57 -5.60 -14.11 -7.42
N CYS A 58 -4.55 -13.33 -7.15
CA CYS A 58 -4.12 -12.27 -8.02
C CYS A 58 -3.35 -12.82 -9.23
N SER A 59 -3.29 -12.05 -10.31
CA SER A 59 -2.47 -12.43 -11.46
C SER A 59 -1.00 -12.57 -11.06
N GLY A 60 -0.21 -13.40 -11.77
CA GLY A 60 1.20 -13.64 -11.42
C GLY A 60 2.07 -12.37 -11.40
N GLY A 61 1.67 -11.30 -12.10
CA GLY A 61 2.36 -10.00 -12.04
C GLY A 61 2.10 -9.21 -10.75
N SER A 62 1.01 -9.49 -10.05
CA SER A 62 0.62 -8.81 -8.82
C SER A 62 1.32 -9.41 -7.62
N LYS A 63 2.08 -8.58 -6.90
CA LYS A 63 2.87 -8.97 -5.72
C LYS A 63 2.34 -8.36 -4.43
N PHE A 64 1.32 -7.50 -4.51
CA PHE A 64 0.80 -6.75 -3.39
C PHE A 64 -0.74 -6.73 -3.38
N CYS A 65 -1.31 -6.76 -2.19
CA CYS A 65 -2.66 -6.33 -1.92
C CYS A 65 -2.66 -4.82 -1.65
N LYS A 66 -3.54 -4.10 -2.33
CA LYS A 66 -3.74 -2.66 -2.18
C LYS A 66 -5.09 -2.39 -1.52
N GLY A 67 -5.09 -1.61 -0.45
CA GLY A 67 -6.29 -1.05 0.17
C GLY A 67 -6.33 0.46 -0.01
N VAL A 68 -7.41 1.01 -0.54
CA VAL A 68 -7.64 2.45 -0.65
C VAL A 68 -8.82 2.84 0.21
N ILE A 69 -8.59 3.78 1.12
CA ILE A 69 -9.61 4.34 2.00
C ILE A 69 -9.83 5.78 1.61
N THR A 70 -11.09 6.13 1.35
CA THR A 70 -11.50 7.50 1.06
C THR A 70 -12.26 8.07 2.24
N ARG A 71 -11.85 9.27 2.65
CA ARG A 71 -12.53 10.10 3.64
C ARG A 71 -12.97 11.41 3.02
N ILE A 72 -14.15 11.89 3.39
CA ILE A 72 -14.66 13.22 3.04
C ILE A 72 -14.90 13.98 4.34
N ASN A 73 -14.24 15.12 4.51
CA ASN A 73 -14.22 15.89 5.76
C ASN A 73 -13.93 15.00 6.98
N GLY A 74 -12.99 14.06 6.83
CA GLY A 74 -12.60 13.10 7.86
C GLY A 74 -13.52 11.88 8.02
N VAL A 75 -14.74 11.91 7.45
CA VAL A 75 -15.71 10.82 7.50
C VAL A 75 -15.32 9.71 6.53
N PHE A 76 -15.27 8.46 7.00
CA PHE A 76 -15.02 7.30 6.15
C PHE A 76 -16.21 7.05 5.22
N VAL A 77 -15.97 7.09 3.91
CA VAL A 77 -17.05 6.97 2.90
C VAL A 77 -16.85 5.83 1.92
N GLN A 78 -15.62 5.38 1.69
CA GLN A 78 -15.35 4.35 0.69
C GLN A 78 -14.15 3.51 1.08
N LEU A 79 -14.22 2.22 0.74
CA LEU A 79 -13.12 1.27 0.80
C LEU A 79 -13.04 0.48 -0.49
N GLN A 80 -11.84 0.43 -1.05
CA GLN A 80 -11.52 -0.38 -2.21
C GLN A 80 -10.32 -1.28 -1.89
N ARG A 81 -10.44 -2.58 -2.18
CA ARG A 81 -9.32 -3.53 -2.13
C ARG A 81 -9.12 -4.19 -3.48
N THR A 82 -7.87 -4.26 -3.92
CA THR A 82 -7.48 -4.76 -5.24
C THR A 82 -6.08 -5.37 -5.19
N CYS A 83 -5.78 -6.29 -6.10
CA CYS A 83 -4.42 -6.72 -6.39
C CYS A 83 -3.61 -5.61 -7.07
N GLU A 84 -2.30 -5.56 -6.85
CA GLU A 84 -1.42 -4.54 -7.42
C GLU A 84 -0.02 -5.10 -7.73
N THR A 85 0.61 -4.61 -8.80
CA THR A 85 1.95 -5.02 -9.23
C THR A 85 3.05 -4.26 -8.48
N ASP A 86 2.88 -2.95 -8.34
CA ASP A 86 3.75 -2.06 -7.56
C ASP A 86 2.89 -1.18 -6.65
N CYS A 87 3.20 -1.20 -5.35
CA CYS A 87 2.38 -0.56 -4.34
C CYS A 87 3.22 0.29 -3.39
N GLN A 88 2.95 1.60 -3.39
CA GLN A 88 3.52 2.56 -2.47
C GLN A 88 2.44 3.15 -1.57
N GLU A 89 2.68 3.12 -0.26
CA GLU A 89 1.78 3.75 0.72
C GLU A 89 1.83 5.27 0.60
N THR A 90 0.67 5.88 0.41
CA THR A 90 0.56 7.33 0.27
C THR A 90 -0.82 7.80 0.70
N CYS A 91 -0.91 9.01 1.25
CA CYS A 91 -2.17 9.68 1.48
C CYS A 91 -2.19 10.97 0.68
N THR A 92 -3.18 11.11 -0.20
CA THR A 92 -3.39 12.31 -0.99
C THR A 92 -4.63 13.04 -0.50
N GLU A 93 -4.50 14.35 -0.28
CA GLU A 93 -5.60 15.22 0.12
C GLU A 93 -5.90 16.19 -1.02
N LYS A 94 -7.18 16.42 -1.30
CA LYS A 94 -7.66 17.32 -2.36
C LYS A 94 -8.94 18.05 -1.95
N GLY A 95 -9.13 19.25 -2.48
CA GLY A 95 -10.37 20.04 -2.35
C GLY A 95 -10.20 21.36 -1.58
N TYR A 96 -10.98 22.37 -1.97
CA TYR A 96 -10.91 23.75 -1.45
C TYR A 96 -12.07 24.13 -0.51
N GLY A 97 -12.89 23.16 -0.10
CA GLY A 97 -14.05 23.37 0.79
C GLY A 97 -14.71 22.07 1.25
N ILE A 98 -14.59 21.02 0.44
CA ILE A 98 -14.82 19.63 0.84
C ILE A 98 -13.48 18.92 0.75
N GLN A 99 -12.92 18.55 1.90
CA GLN A 99 -11.62 17.88 1.97
C GLN A 99 -11.80 16.39 1.70
N THR A 100 -11.28 15.91 0.58
CA THR A 100 -11.22 14.48 0.27
C THR A 100 -9.82 13.96 0.54
N ARG A 101 -9.69 12.95 1.40
CA ARG A 101 -8.44 12.27 1.70
C ARG A 101 -8.52 10.83 1.22
N GLU A 102 -7.60 10.43 0.36
CA GLU A 102 -7.46 9.07 -0.14
C GLU A 102 -6.13 8.50 0.37
N CYS A 103 -6.19 7.46 1.20
CA CYS A 103 -5.02 6.78 1.72
C CYS A 103 -4.89 5.38 1.12
N ARG A 104 -3.76 5.13 0.49
CA ARG A 104 -3.34 3.86 -0.09
C ARG A 104 -2.45 3.11 0.89
N PHE A 105 -2.79 1.85 1.14
CA PHE A 105 -2.09 0.90 1.99
C PHE A 105 -1.65 -0.31 1.16
N CYS A 106 -0.50 -0.89 1.49
CA CYS A 106 0.14 -1.94 0.73
C CYS A 106 0.53 -3.10 1.63
N CYS A 107 0.16 -4.32 1.25
CA CYS A 107 0.41 -5.52 2.04
C CYS A 107 0.89 -6.64 1.11
N SER A 108 1.98 -7.32 1.44
CA SER A 108 2.49 -8.44 0.65
C SER A 108 2.15 -9.82 1.24
N LYS A 109 1.91 -9.89 2.55
CA LYS A 109 1.66 -11.14 3.28
C LYS A 109 0.23 -11.30 3.76
N ALA A 110 -0.46 -10.19 4.02
CA ALA A 110 -1.80 -10.18 4.61
C ALA A 110 -2.85 -9.86 3.52
N PRO A 111 -3.92 -10.66 3.39
CA PRO A 111 -4.98 -10.42 2.40
C PRO A 111 -5.87 -9.22 2.78
N ASP A 112 -5.89 -8.82 4.06
CA ASP A 112 -6.80 -7.83 4.66
C ASP A 112 -6.24 -6.39 4.67
N CYS A 113 -5.67 -5.96 3.55
CA CYS A 113 -4.98 -4.68 3.50
C CYS A 113 -5.91 -3.47 3.73
N GLY A 114 -5.38 -2.44 4.41
CA GLY A 114 -6.11 -1.22 4.75
C GLY A 114 -6.94 -1.28 6.03
N LYS A 115 -6.88 -2.38 6.80
CA LYS A 115 -7.62 -2.50 8.07
C LYS A 115 -7.36 -1.40 9.09
N GLU A 116 -6.15 -0.87 9.09
CA GLU A 116 -5.69 0.11 10.06
C GLU A 116 -6.33 1.47 9.81
N GLY A 117 -6.55 1.82 8.54
CA GLY A 117 -7.12 3.11 8.18
C GLY A 117 -8.61 3.25 8.48
N TYR A 118 -9.31 2.19 8.93
CA TYR A 118 -10.69 2.29 9.43
C TYR A 118 -10.73 2.86 10.85
N LYS A 119 -9.73 2.55 11.68
CA LYS A 119 -9.82 2.73 13.14
C LYS A 119 -9.67 4.18 13.62
N SER A 120 -9.17 5.11 12.81
CA SER A 120 -9.26 6.54 13.13
C SER A 120 -8.92 7.45 11.93
N SER A 121 -9.46 8.66 11.97
CA SER A 121 -9.12 9.81 11.10
C SER A 121 -7.81 10.49 11.50
N ALA A 122 -7.05 9.93 12.44
CA ALA A 122 -5.77 10.50 12.83
C ALA A 122 -4.78 10.36 11.66
N PRO A 123 -4.05 11.42 11.29
CA PRO A 123 -2.94 11.27 10.37
C PRO A 123 -1.99 10.22 10.94
N SER A 124 -1.78 9.15 10.19
CA SER A 124 -0.71 8.19 10.48
C SER A 124 0.60 8.95 10.32
N LEU A 125 1.07 9.54 11.42
CA LEU A 125 2.40 10.09 11.55
C LEU A 125 3.34 8.88 11.44
N LYS A 126 3.85 8.61 10.23
CA LYS A 126 5.00 7.72 10.09
C LYS A 126 6.07 8.25 11.04
N HIS A 127 6.61 7.40 11.90
CA HIS A 127 7.66 7.74 12.85
C HIS A 127 8.92 8.17 12.09
N ALA A 128 8.95 9.41 11.63
CA ALA A 128 10.14 10.12 11.25
C ALA A 128 10.77 10.63 12.54
N GLY A 129 11.77 9.93 13.07
CA GLY A 129 12.46 10.44 14.26
C GLY A 129 13.43 9.50 14.97
N TRP A 130 13.48 8.20 14.66
CA TRP A 130 14.41 7.32 15.39
C TRP A 130 15.91 7.53 15.09
N PRO A 131 16.37 7.93 13.88
CA PRO A 131 17.81 8.12 13.65
C PRO A 131 18.35 9.45 14.19
N LEU A 132 17.51 10.45 14.47
CA LEU A 132 17.95 11.76 15.00
C LEU A 132 18.25 11.72 16.51
N LEU A 133 17.57 10.87 17.26
CA LEU A 133 17.75 10.72 18.70
C LEU A 133 19.10 10.05 19.06
N LEU A 134 19.61 9.17 18.19
CA LEU A 134 20.92 8.52 18.35
C LEU A 134 22.09 9.47 18.03
N LEU A 135 21.92 10.38 17.06
CA LEU A 135 22.94 11.40 16.74
C LEU A 135 23.11 12.44 17.87
N LEU A 136 22.02 12.84 18.51
CA LEU A 136 22.08 13.76 19.67
C LEU A 136 22.74 13.14 20.89
N LEU A 137 22.54 11.84 21.14
CA LEU A 137 23.20 11.14 22.24
C LEU A 137 24.71 10.97 22.00
N TYR A 138 25.15 10.73 20.76
CA TYR A 138 26.57 10.62 20.44
C TYR A 138 27.32 11.96 20.62
N ALA A 139 26.68 13.09 20.28
CA ALA A 139 27.25 14.43 20.44
C ALA A 139 27.34 14.91 21.90
N LEU A 140 26.65 14.24 22.84
CA LEU A 140 26.74 14.53 24.29
C LEU A 140 27.82 13.71 25.01
N ILE A 141 28.37 12.69 24.35
CA ILE A 141 29.38 11.76 24.89
C ILE A 141 30.79 12.06 24.32
N THR A 142 30.91 13.02 23.40
CA THR A 142 32.18 13.58 22.90
C THR A 142 32.34 15.01 23.38
#